data_AF-A0A972AN66-F1
#
_entry.id   AF-A0A972AN66-F1
#
_cell.length_a   1.000
_cell.length_b   1.000
_cell.length_c   1.000
_cell.angle_alpha   90.00
_cell.angle_beta   90.00
_cell.angle_gamma   90.00
#
_symmetry.space_group_name_H-M   'P 1'
#
loop_
_entity.id
_entity.type
_entity.pdbx_description
1 polymer ?
#
loop_
_entity_poly.entity_id
_entity_poly.type
_entity_poly.pdbx_seq_one_letter_code
_entity_poly.pdbx_strand_id
1 'polypeptide(L)' 'MFKFNSNKAKKYRKKPLVVEAYQIDREVMIPTLEGNVLASPGDYIIRGIDGECYPCKPDIFNETYELLE' A
#
# COMPACT_ATOMS: atom_id res chain seq x y z
N MET A 1 -16.98 19.80 -1.11
CA MET A 1 -17.39 18.41 -0.79
C MET A 1 -17.61 17.66 -2.10
N PHE A 2 -16.82 16.62 -2.35
CA PHE A 2 -16.92 15.80 -3.56
C PHE A 2 -18.24 15.02 -3.58
N LYS A 3 -18.90 14.92 -4.74
CA LYS A 3 -20.14 14.16 -4.93
C LYS A 3 -19.92 13.05 -5.96
N PHE A 4 -20.06 11.80 -5.53
CA PHE A 4 -19.98 10.65 -6.40
C PHE A 4 -21.21 10.58 -7.31
N ASN A 5 -21.01 10.50 -8.62
CA ASN A 5 -22.11 10.43 -9.58
C ASN A 5 -22.39 8.97 -9.99
N SER A 6 -23.31 8.33 -9.27
CA SER A 6 -23.69 6.94 -9.50
C SER A 6 -24.23 6.68 -10.91
N ASN A 7 -24.84 7.68 -11.57
CA ASN A 7 -25.43 7.52 -12.91
C ASN A 7 -24.39 7.45 -14.04
N LYS A 8 -23.16 7.91 -13.79
CA LYS A 8 -22.04 7.81 -14.74
C LYS A 8 -21.03 6.73 -14.37
N ALA A 9 -21.19 6.09 -13.21
CA ALA A 9 -20.23 5.12 -12.71
C ALA A 9 -20.31 3.80 -13.49
N LYS A 10 -19.15 3.25 -13.85
CA LYS A 10 -19.01 1.87 -14.34
C LYS A 10 -18.35 1.04 -13.24
N LYS A 11 -18.69 -0.26 -13.17
CA LYS A 11 -18.09 -1.18 -12.20
C LYS A 11 -16.78 -1.74 -12.76
N TYR A 12 -15.74 -1.77 -11.92
CA TYR A 12 -14.43 -2.33 -12.25
C TYR A 12 -13.96 -3.25 -11.11
N ARG A 13 -13.17 -4.27 -11.42
CA ARG A 13 -12.46 -5.09 -10.43
C ARG A 13 -10.98 -4.74 -10.44
N LYS A 14 -10.33 -4.70 -9.28
CA LYS A 14 -8.86 -4.59 -9.21
C LYS A 14 -8.27 -5.85 -9.86
N LYS A 15 -7.21 -5.68 -10.66
CA LYS A 15 -6.46 -6.84 -11.18
C LYS A 15 -5.78 -7.56 -9.99
N PRO A 16 -5.58 -8.88 -10.05
CA PRO A 16 -4.71 -9.57 -9.10
C PRO A 16 -3.33 -8.91 -9.11
N LEU A 17 -2.85 -8.47 -7.95
CA LEU A 17 -1.59 -7.75 -7.80
C LEU A 17 -0.74 -8.50 -6.78
N VAL A 18 0.37 -9.08 -7.26
CA VAL A 18 1.44 -9.62 -6.42
C VAL A 18 2.42 -8.50 -6.16
N VAL A 19 2.84 -8.33 -4.91
CA VAL A 19 3.78 -7.29 -4.48
C VAL A 19 4.95 -7.90 -3.74
N GLU A 20 6.10 -7.24 -3.82
CA GLU A 20 7.22 -7.50 -2.90
C GLU A 20 7.01 -6.66 -1.65
N ALA A 21 7.16 -7.27 -0.47
CA ALA A 21 7.08 -6.56 0.79
C ALA A 21 8.05 -7.16 1.82
N TYR A 22 8.55 -6.31 2.70
CA TYR A 22 9.31 -6.75 3.87
C TYR A 22 8.94 -5.90 5.08
N GLN A 23 9.03 -6.49 6.27
CA GLN A 23 8.79 -5.81 7.53
C GLN A 23 10.07 -5.13 8.01
N ILE A 24 9.97 -3.91 8.54
CA ILE A 24 11.12 -3.17 9.10
C ILE A 24 11.18 -3.30 10.62
N ASP A 25 12.37 -3.14 11.19
CA ASP A 25 12.66 -3.24 12.62
C ASP A 25 13.10 -1.90 13.25
N ARG A 26 13.14 -0.83 12.44
CA ARG A 26 13.58 0.51 12.82
C ARG A 26 12.74 1.57 12.12
N GLU A 27 12.83 2.81 12.60
CA GLU A 27 12.24 3.94 11.89
C GLU A 27 12.94 4.21 10.56
N VAL A 28 12.17 4.41 9.50
CA VAL A 28 12.68 4.72 8.16
C VAL A 28 11.85 5.82 7.53
N MET A 29 12.49 6.85 6.99
CA MET A 29 11.82 7.87 6.17
C MET A 29 11.72 7.36 4.73
N ILE A 30 10.48 7.18 4.26
CA ILE A 30 10.17 6.65 2.94
C ILE A 30 9.66 7.81 2.06
N PRO A 31 10.32 8.10 0.93
CA PRO A 31 9.78 9.03 -0.06
C PRO A 31 8.65 8.33 -0.84
N THR A 32 7.40 8.79 -0.66
CA THR A 32 6.23 8.35 -1.43
C THR A 32 5.81 9.41 -2.45
N LEU A 33 4.83 9.09 -3.30
CA LEU A 33 4.28 10.06 -4.28
C LEU A 33 3.53 11.22 -3.60
N GLU A 34 3.04 11.00 -2.39
CA GLU A 34 2.34 11.97 -1.55
C GLU A 34 3.28 12.77 -0.63
N GLY A 35 4.57 12.45 -0.63
CA GLY A 35 5.60 13.10 0.19
C GLY A 35 6.37 12.11 1.07
N ASN A 36 7.22 12.65 1.96
CA ASN A 36 7.98 11.81 2.88
C ASN A 36 7.09 11.31 4.02
N VAL A 37 7.12 10.00 4.26
CA VAL A 37 6.39 9.35 5.35
C VAL A 37 7.38 8.67 6.29
N LEU A 38 7.24 8.87 7.59
CA LEU A 38 8.00 8.12 8.60
C LEU A 38 7.31 6.79 8.89
N ALA A 39 7.97 5.69 8.55
CA ALA A 39 7.55 4.33 8.89
C ALA A 39 8.13 3.91 10.24
N SER A 40 7.38 3.15 11.02
CA SER A 40 7.77 2.67 12.35
C SER A 40 8.22 1.20 12.30
N PRO A 41 9.01 0.73 13.29
CA PRO A 41 9.27 -0.70 13.47
C PRO A 41 7.97 -1.51 13.45
N GLY A 42 7.95 -2.62 12.70
CA GLY A 42 6.79 -3.49 12.49
C GLY A 42 5.95 -3.13 11.26
N ASP A 43 6.13 -1.95 10.66
CA ASP A 43 5.48 -1.63 9.39
C ASP A 43 6.06 -2.48 8.24
N TYR A 44 5.21 -2.77 7.25
CA TYR A 44 5.65 -3.35 5.99
C TYR A 44 6.02 -2.24 5.01
N ILE A 45 7.14 -2.37 4.33
CA ILE A 45 7.46 -1.57 3.14
C ILE A 45 7.09 -2.40 1.92
N ILE A 46 6.14 -1.90 1.15
CA ILE A 46 5.64 -2.56 -0.05
C ILE A 46 6.19 -1.83 -1.27
N ARG A 47 6.66 -2.59 -2.25
CA ARG A 47 7.10 -2.06 -3.54
C ARG A 47 5.94 -2.09 -4.53
N GLY A 48 5.60 -0.92 -5.06
CA GLY A 48 4.61 -0.75 -6.12
C GLY A 48 5.15 -1.07 -7.50
N ILE A 49 4.30 -0.91 -8.51
CA ILE A 49 4.53 -1.41 -9.88
C ILE A 49 5.63 -0.61 -10.59
N ASP A 50 5.71 0.70 -10.32
CA ASP A 50 6.66 1.62 -10.94
C ASP A 50 7.92 1.80 -10.05
N GLY A 51 8.09 0.93 -9.05
CA GLY A 51 9.21 0.94 -8.11
C GLY A 51 9.06 1.89 -6.94
N GLU A 52 7.92 2.58 -6.82
CA GLU A 52 7.55 3.37 -5.64
C GLU A 52 7.48 2.47 -4.39
N CYS A 53 7.78 3.04 -3.23
CA CYS A 53 7.68 2.34 -1.96
C CYS A 53 6.64 3.03 -1.08
N TYR A 54 5.86 2.24 -0.35
CA TYR A 54 4.88 2.74 0.60
C TYR A 54 4.89 1.93 1.90
N PRO A 55 4.82 2.60 3.07
CA PRO A 55 4.64 1.91 4.33
C PRO A 55 3.19 1.44 4.50
N CYS A 56 3.01 0.29 5.13
CA CYS A 56 1.71 -0.29 5.45
C CYS A 56 1.73 -0.83 6.88
N LYS A 57 0.68 -0.53 7.64
CA LYS A 57 0.56 -1.02 9.01
C LYS A 57 0.35 -2.55 9.01
N PRO A 58 0.94 -3.29 9.96
CA PRO A 58 0.94 -4.75 9.93
C PRO A 58 -0.47 -5.37 9.98
N ASP A 59 -1.41 -4.76 10.71
CA ASP A 59 -2.82 -5.14 10.72
C ASP A 59 -3.46 -5.01 9.33
N ILE A 60 -3.29 -3.85 8.68
CA ILE A 60 -3.80 -3.62 7.31
C ILE A 60 -3.13 -4.58 6.32
N PHE A 61 -1.84 -4.82 6.45
CA PHE A 61 -1.10 -5.70 5.55
C PHE A 61 -1.64 -7.13 5.63
N ASN A 62 -1.74 -7.69 6.84
CA ASN A 62 -2.20 -9.06 7.06
C ASN A 62 -3.68 -9.27 6.66
N GLU A 63 -4.51 -8.23 6.71
CA GLU A 63 -5.90 -8.28 6.22
C GLU A 63 -6.02 -8.24 4.69
N THR A 64 -5.02 -7.70 3.99
CA THR A 64 -5.11 -7.39 2.55
C THR A 64 -4.16 -8.19 1.66
N TYR A 65 -3.12 -8.80 2.22
CA TYR A 65 -2.13 -9.59 1.52
C TYR A 65 -2.00 -10.99 2.13
N GLU A 66 -1.77 -11.96 1.25
CA GLU A 66 -1.42 -13.33 1.61
C GLU A 66 -0.02 -13.64 1.10
N LEU A 67 0.75 -14.42 1.88
CA LEU A 67 2.07 -14.89 1.45
C LEU A 67 1.90 -15.87 0.28
N LEU A 68 2.67 -15.65 -0.78
CA LEU A 68 2.77 -16.57 -1.91
C LEU A 68 4.09 -17.35 -1.75
N GLU A 69 3.97 -18.58 -1.22
CA GLU A 69 5.01 -19.63 -1.03
C GLU A 69 6.35 -19.22 -0.40
#